data_AF-A0A4Q0VQS1-F1
#
_entry.id   AF-A0A4Q0VQS1-F1
#
_cell.length_a   1.000
_cell.length_b   1.000
_cell.length_c   1.000
_cell.angle_alpha   90.00
_cell.angle_beta   90.00
_cell.angle_gamma   90.00
#
_symmetry.space_group_name_H-M   'P 1'
#
loop_
_entity.id
_entity.type
_entity.pdbx_description
1 polymer ?
#
loop_
_entity_poly.entity_id
_entity_poly.type
_entity_poly.pdbx_seq_one_letter_code
_entity_poly.pdbx_strand_id
1 'polypeptide(L)'
;MIMLADWHPDILEFIISKMQNPRILRFLLENSDDNQIKQLVKDKLKFTPLTEVEKAMYQGILNYQTIPGQGGFDEKVIKEAVEKLQLGGTYSVNNSEFLTGANISICLTKEFMAAVENDAEYQLRFPDVENYSKEEMEAYNREWHKYGDVREWEALGFKIRTYRTIKARELWKLVNICATYSAEPGIFFIDNANDMTNAVAYGQKVVATNPCGKVA
;
A
#
# COMPACT_ATOMS: atom_id res chain seq x y z
N MET A 1 -2.55 4.99 -15.17
CA MET A 1 -1.70 4.91 -13.96
C MET A 1 -2.26 5.87 -12.94
N ILE A 2 -2.40 5.44 -11.69
CA ILE A 2 -2.87 6.27 -10.58
C ILE A 2 -1.66 6.55 -9.68
N MET A 3 -1.49 7.78 -9.22
CA MET A 3 -0.37 8.18 -8.38
C MET A 3 -0.85 8.91 -7.14
N LEU A 4 -0.25 8.61 -5.98
CA LEU A 4 -0.40 9.38 -4.75
C LEU A 4 0.97 9.81 -4.24
N ALA A 5 1.04 10.98 -3.62
CA ALA A 5 2.24 11.40 -2.92
C ALA A 5 2.36 10.71 -1.55
N ASP A 6 3.59 10.56 -1.07
CA ASP A 6 3.95 10.02 0.25
C ASP A 6 3.19 10.63 1.43
N TRP A 7 2.85 11.92 1.34
CA TRP A 7 2.08 12.64 2.35
C TRP A 7 0.57 12.38 2.29
N HIS A 8 0.03 11.71 1.26
CA HIS A 8 -1.42 11.59 1.10
C HIS A 8 -2.06 10.75 2.22
N PRO A 9 -3.19 11.17 2.84
CA PRO A 9 -3.85 10.43 3.93
C PRO A 9 -4.17 8.97 3.59
N ASP A 10 -4.61 8.71 2.36
CA ASP A 10 -5.03 7.39 1.91
C ASP A 10 -3.89 6.51 1.36
N ILE A 11 -2.62 6.92 1.48
CA ILE A 11 -1.51 6.18 0.85
C ILE A 11 -1.42 4.72 1.32
N LEU A 12 -1.73 4.44 2.58
CA LEU A 12 -1.69 3.08 3.13
C LEU A 12 -2.74 2.19 2.50
N GLU A 13 -3.99 2.67 2.43
CA GLU A 13 -5.08 1.94 1.78
C GLU A 13 -4.78 1.77 0.30
N PHE A 14 -4.30 2.81 -0.37
CA PHE A 14 -3.92 2.76 -1.77
C PHE A 14 -2.88 1.67 -2.06
N ILE A 15 -1.81 1.58 -1.26
CA ILE A 15 -0.79 0.53 -1.41
C ILE A 15 -1.37 -0.86 -1.10
N ILE A 16 -2.07 -1.00 0.03
CA ILE A 16 -2.62 -2.30 0.48
C ILE A 16 -3.67 -2.80 -0.50
N SER A 17 -4.44 -1.91 -1.14
CA SER A 17 -5.51 -2.24 -2.10
C SER A 17 -5.01 -3.05 -3.30
N LYS A 18 -3.72 -2.99 -3.63
CA LYS A 18 -3.11 -3.79 -4.70
C LYS A 18 -2.56 -5.14 -4.31
N MET A 19 -2.33 -5.37 -3.03
CA MET A 19 -1.78 -6.65 -2.60
C MET A 19 -2.83 -7.77 -2.66
N GLN A 20 -2.79 -8.61 -3.69
CA GLN A 20 -3.75 -9.71 -3.87
C GLN A 20 -3.26 -11.05 -3.32
N ASN A 21 -2.08 -11.08 -2.68
CA ASN A 21 -1.54 -12.29 -2.09
C ASN A 21 -1.88 -12.38 -0.59
N PRO A 22 -2.77 -13.31 -0.17
CA PRO A 22 -3.19 -13.42 1.23
C PRO A 22 -2.04 -13.81 2.17
N ARG A 23 -1.01 -14.52 1.70
CA ARG A 23 0.17 -14.85 2.51
C ARG A 23 0.98 -13.60 2.86
N ILE A 24 1.11 -12.68 1.92
CA ILE A 24 1.84 -11.42 2.12
C ILE A 24 1.05 -10.46 3.01
N LEU A 25 -0.28 -10.40 2.82
CA LEU A 25 -1.15 -9.67 3.74
C LEU A 25 -1.00 -10.19 5.17
N ARG A 26 -1.01 -11.51 5.37
CA ARG A 26 -0.76 -12.09 6.70
C ARG A 26 0.62 -11.75 7.25
N PHE A 27 1.65 -11.83 6.41
CA PHE A 27 2.99 -11.41 6.81
C PHE A 27 3.01 -9.95 7.29
N LEU A 28 2.35 -9.04 6.57
CA LEU A 28 2.20 -7.63 6.97
C LEU A 28 1.45 -7.50 8.31
N LEU A 29 0.39 -8.28 8.52
CA LEU A 29 -0.37 -8.28 9.77
C LEU A 29 0.49 -8.68 10.97
N GLU A 30 1.34 -9.69 10.80
CA GLU A 30 2.20 -10.27 11.83
C GLU A 30 3.46 -9.41 12.10
N ASN A 31 3.93 -8.65 11.10
CA ASN A 31 5.24 -7.96 11.15
C ASN A 31 5.16 -6.42 11.10
N SER A 32 3.98 -5.83 10.95
CA SER A 32 3.80 -4.37 11.08
C SER A 32 3.73 -3.99 12.56
N ASP A 33 4.22 -2.81 12.93
CA ASP A 33 3.96 -2.21 14.25
C ASP A 33 2.84 -1.16 14.18
N ASP A 34 2.45 -0.77 12.97
CA ASP A 34 1.44 0.23 12.71
C ASP A 34 0.00 -0.32 12.78
N ASN A 35 -0.82 0.25 13.68
CA ASN A 35 -2.18 -0.22 13.92
C ASN A 35 -3.13 -0.05 12.71
N GLN A 36 -2.99 1.02 11.91
CA GLN A 36 -3.87 1.21 10.75
C GLN A 36 -3.48 0.25 9.62
N ILE A 37 -2.18 0.00 9.40
CA ILE A 37 -1.74 -1.04 8.46
C ILE A 37 -2.35 -2.39 8.85
N LYS A 38 -2.27 -2.77 10.14
CA LYS A 38 -2.90 -4.00 10.63
C LYS A 38 -4.40 -4.03 10.37
N GLN A 39 -5.09 -2.91 10.61
CA GLN A 39 -6.54 -2.84 10.41
C GLN A 39 -6.90 -2.99 8.92
N LEU A 40 -6.27 -2.21 8.04
CA LEU A 40 -6.50 -2.28 6.58
C LEU A 40 -6.21 -3.67 6.02
N VAL A 41 -5.16 -4.33 6.51
CA VAL A 41 -4.83 -5.71 6.14
C VAL A 41 -5.91 -6.70 6.62
N LYS A 42 -6.43 -6.55 7.84
CA LYS A 42 -7.54 -7.38 8.35
C LYS A 42 -8.80 -7.19 7.51
N ASP A 43 -9.14 -5.94 7.19
CA ASP A 43 -10.32 -5.60 6.38
C ASP A 43 -10.20 -6.19 4.96
N LYS A 44 -8.97 -6.28 4.46
CA LYS A 44 -8.67 -6.90 3.16
C LYS A 44 -8.65 -8.43 3.20
N LEU A 45 -8.33 -9.05 4.33
CA LEU A 45 -8.30 -10.50 4.46
C LEU A 45 -9.70 -11.09 4.73
N LYS A 46 -10.01 -12.18 4.04
CA LYS A 46 -11.22 -12.98 4.27
C LYS A 46 -10.82 -14.36 4.75
N PHE A 47 -11.31 -14.76 5.93
CA PHE A 47 -11.09 -16.12 6.43
C PHE A 47 -12.34 -16.98 6.20
N THR A 48 -12.15 -18.13 5.55
CA THR A 48 -13.18 -19.16 5.39
C THR A 48 -12.77 -20.38 6.21
N PRO A 49 -13.49 -20.70 7.30
CA PRO A 49 -13.22 -21.89 8.10
C PRO A 49 -13.36 -23.18 7.28
N LEU A 50 -12.59 -24.20 7.62
CA LEU A 50 -12.78 -25.53 7.05
C LEU A 50 -14.11 -26.13 7.51
N THR A 51 -14.80 -26.78 6.58
CA THR A 51 -15.92 -27.67 6.88
C THR A 51 -15.44 -28.96 7.57
N GLU A 52 -16.33 -29.67 8.25
CA GLU A 52 -16.00 -30.96 8.88
C GLU A 52 -15.52 -32.01 7.86
N VAL A 53 -16.06 -31.96 6.63
CA VAL A 53 -15.62 -32.83 5.53
C VAL A 53 -14.19 -32.51 5.10
N GLU A 54 -13.86 -31.23 4.92
CA GLU A 54 -12.50 -30.80 4.56
C GLU A 54 -11.50 -31.11 5.67
N LYS A 55 -11.88 -30.90 6.94
CA LYS A 55 -11.04 -31.28 8.09
C LYS A 55 -10.72 -32.77 8.07
N ALA A 56 -11.75 -33.62 7.90
CA ALA A 56 -11.57 -35.07 7.82
C ALA A 56 -10.69 -35.47 6.62
N MET A 57 -10.87 -34.83 5.47
CA MET A 57 -10.06 -35.06 4.28
C MET A 57 -8.58 -34.71 4.49
N TYR A 58 -8.27 -33.49 4.96
CA TYR A 58 -6.89 -33.07 5.21
C TYR A 58 -6.23 -33.90 6.33
N GLN A 59 -6.99 -34.27 7.37
CA GLN A 59 -6.50 -35.16 8.41
C GLN A 59 -6.18 -36.55 7.83
N GLY A 60 -7.01 -37.04 6.91
CA GLY A 60 -6.74 -38.26 6.15
C GLY A 60 -5.43 -38.20 5.38
N ILE A 61 -5.14 -37.09 4.71
CA ILE A 61 -3.86 -36.86 4.00
C ILE A 61 -2.67 -36.91 4.98
N LEU A 62 -2.76 -36.24 6.13
CA LEU A 62 -1.69 -36.25 7.15
C LEU A 62 -1.36 -37.66 7.66
N ASN A 63 -2.35 -38.55 7.75
CA ASN A 63 -2.13 -39.90 8.25
C ASN A 63 -1.18 -40.72 7.35
N TYR A 64 -1.01 -40.34 6.08
CA TYR A 64 -0.08 -40.99 5.14
C TYR A 64 1.34 -40.41 5.16
N GLN A 65 1.57 -39.31 5.91
CA GLN A 65 2.87 -38.62 5.94
C GLN A 65 4.02 -39.51 6.44
N THR A 66 3.72 -40.46 7.33
CA THR A 66 4.70 -41.35 7.96
C THR A 66 4.89 -42.67 7.21
N ILE A 67 4.14 -42.89 6.12
CA ILE A 67 4.17 -44.14 5.35
C ILE A 67 5.22 -44.02 4.22
N PRO A 68 6.04 -45.06 3.96
CA PRO A 68 6.96 -45.08 2.83
C PRO A 68 6.22 -44.81 1.51
N GLY A 69 6.68 -43.81 0.74
CA GLY A 69 6.01 -43.35 -0.48
C GLY A 69 4.83 -42.40 -0.25
N GLN A 70 4.64 -41.89 0.99
CA GLN A 70 3.66 -40.84 1.34
C GLN A 70 2.21 -41.14 0.95
N GLY A 71 1.86 -42.43 0.79
CA GLY A 71 0.55 -42.86 0.31
C GLY A 71 0.22 -42.39 -1.12
N GLY A 72 1.22 -41.98 -1.91
CA GLY A 72 1.04 -41.41 -3.25
C GLY A 72 0.82 -39.90 -3.29
N PHE A 73 0.83 -39.21 -2.15
CA PHE A 73 0.84 -37.75 -2.11
C PHE A 73 2.26 -37.22 -2.25
N ASP A 74 2.41 -36.06 -2.89
CA ASP A 74 3.69 -35.35 -2.89
C ASP A 74 3.85 -34.52 -1.60
N GLU A 75 5.09 -34.10 -1.35
CA GLU A 75 5.42 -33.31 -0.15
C GLU A 75 4.67 -31.98 -0.09
N LYS A 76 4.31 -31.40 -1.26
CA LYS A 76 3.58 -30.13 -1.34
C LYS A 76 2.15 -30.27 -0.84
N VAL A 77 1.46 -31.34 -1.24
CA VAL A 77 0.09 -31.64 -0.79
C VAL A 77 0.06 -31.89 0.71
N ILE A 78 1.03 -32.64 1.25
CA ILE A 78 1.13 -32.85 2.70
C ILE A 78 1.34 -31.53 3.43
N LYS A 79 2.28 -30.69 2.94
CA LYS A 79 2.55 -29.38 3.55
C LYS A 79 1.33 -28.47 3.51
N GLU A 80 0.57 -28.47 2.42
CA GLU A 80 -0.67 -27.70 2.31
C GLU A 80 -1.72 -28.22 3.30
N ALA A 81 -1.93 -29.54 3.40
CA ALA A 81 -2.87 -30.11 4.37
C ALA A 81 -2.52 -29.72 5.82
N VAL A 82 -1.23 -29.75 6.18
CA VAL A 82 -0.75 -29.28 7.49
C VAL A 82 -1.08 -27.80 7.69
N GLU A 83 -0.78 -26.94 6.70
CA GLU A 83 -1.07 -25.50 6.77
C GLU A 83 -2.58 -25.24 6.97
N LYS A 84 -3.44 -25.89 6.17
CA LYS A 84 -4.91 -25.73 6.25
C LYS A 84 -5.47 -26.17 7.61
N LEU A 85 -4.99 -27.29 8.15
CA LEU A 85 -5.42 -27.78 9.47
C LEU A 85 -4.94 -26.88 10.60
N GLN A 86 -3.68 -26.42 10.58
CA GLN A 86 -3.14 -25.50 11.60
C GLN A 86 -3.90 -24.17 11.62
N LEU A 87 -4.27 -23.65 10.45
CA LEU A 87 -5.05 -22.42 10.33
C LEU A 87 -6.54 -22.62 10.62
N GLY A 88 -7.03 -23.86 10.54
CA GLY A 88 -8.45 -24.18 10.65
C GLY A 88 -9.31 -23.63 9.49
N GLY A 89 -8.70 -23.20 8.39
CA GLY A 89 -9.39 -22.54 7.28
C GLY A 89 -8.46 -22.08 6.16
N THR A 90 -9.01 -21.30 5.25
CA THR A 90 -8.29 -20.66 4.14
C THR A 90 -8.48 -19.15 4.18
N TYR A 91 -7.39 -18.41 3.94
CA TYR A 91 -7.45 -16.98 3.69
C TYR A 91 -7.57 -16.69 2.19
N SER A 92 -8.48 -15.79 1.85
CA SER A 92 -8.58 -15.14 0.55
C SER A 92 -8.60 -13.62 0.72
N VAL A 93 -8.67 -12.90 -0.39
CA VAL A 93 -8.68 -11.43 -0.42
C VAL A 93 -10.10 -10.93 -0.70
N ASN A 94 -10.57 -9.98 0.11
CA ASN A 94 -11.80 -9.23 -0.18
C ASN A 94 -11.59 -8.33 -1.40
N ASN A 95 -12.60 -8.28 -2.28
CA ASN A 95 -12.58 -7.47 -3.51
C ASN A 95 -11.34 -7.73 -4.37
N SER A 96 -11.07 -9.00 -4.70
CA SER A 96 -9.88 -9.39 -5.49
C SER A 96 -9.74 -8.67 -6.83
N GLU A 97 -10.86 -8.25 -7.42
CA GLU A 97 -10.92 -7.53 -8.69
C GLU A 97 -10.66 -6.02 -8.57
N PHE A 98 -10.56 -5.49 -7.34
CA PHE A 98 -10.38 -4.05 -7.14
C PHE A 98 -8.98 -3.61 -7.63
N LEU A 99 -8.98 -2.66 -8.56
CA LEU A 99 -7.81 -2.07 -9.21
C LEU A 99 -6.90 -3.05 -9.98
N THR A 100 -7.30 -4.30 -10.24
CA THR A 100 -6.44 -5.28 -10.94
C THR A 100 -5.98 -4.82 -12.33
N GLY A 101 -6.77 -4.01 -13.04
CA GLY A 101 -6.45 -3.47 -14.37
C GLY A 101 -5.67 -2.15 -14.40
N ALA A 102 -5.34 -1.54 -13.26
CA ALA A 102 -4.71 -0.21 -13.22
C ALA A 102 -3.34 -0.26 -12.54
N ASN A 103 -2.28 0.26 -13.15
CA ASN A 103 -1.00 0.42 -12.43
C ASN A 103 -1.05 1.56 -11.42
N ILE A 104 -0.49 1.33 -10.24
CA ILE A 104 -0.32 2.35 -9.21
C ILE A 104 1.15 2.74 -9.03
N SER A 105 1.40 3.98 -8.64
CA SER A 105 2.71 4.45 -8.23
C SER A 105 2.60 5.46 -7.09
N ILE A 106 3.71 5.67 -6.39
CA ILE A 106 3.79 6.68 -5.36
C ILE A 106 4.89 7.68 -5.67
N CYS A 107 4.61 8.95 -5.39
CA CYS A 107 5.59 10.03 -5.45
C CYS A 107 6.27 10.17 -4.09
N LEU A 108 7.58 9.95 -4.05
CA LEU A 108 8.40 10.10 -2.84
C LEU A 108 9.17 11.41 -2.87
N THR A 109 9.10 12.13 -1.77
CA THR A 109 9.85 13.36 -1.52
C THR A 109 11.19 13.09 -0.86
N LYS A 110 12.10 14.06 -0.96
CA LYS A 110 13.33 14.07 -0.15
C LYS A 110 13.03 14.16 1.33
N GLU A 111 11.98 14.90 1.71
CA GLU A 111 11.52 15.04 3.09
C GLU A 111 11.16 13.68 3.71
N PHE A 112 10.37 12.86 3.00
CA PHE A 112 10.04 11.51 3.43
C PHE A 112 11.26 10.61 3.50
N MET A 113 12.13 10.62 2.48
CA MET A 113 13.32 9.78 2.49
C MET A 113 14.28 10.14 3.64
N ALA A 114 14.41 11.43 3.97
CA ALA A 114 15.15 11.87 5.14
C ALA A 114 14.48 11.39 6.45
N ALA A 115 13.15 11.42 6.53
CA ALA A 115 12.43 10.88 7.69
C ALA A 115 12.65 9.36 7.85
N VAL A 116 12.69 8.60 6.75
CA VAL A 116 13.02 7.16 6.77
C VAL A 116 14.44 6.92 7.31
N GLU A 117 15.42 7.65 6.77
CA GLU A 117 16.82 7.52 7.16
C GLU A 117 17.01 7.78 8.67
N ASN A 118 16.38 8.84 9.17
CA ASN A 118 16.48 9.28 10.57
C ASN A 118 15.52 8.59 11.54
N ASP A 119 14.76 7.58 11.11
CA ASP A 119 13.73 6.89 11.93
C ASP A 119 12.69 7.86 12.54
N ALA A 120 12.38 8.91 11.79
CA ALA A 120 11.47 9.96 12.19
C ALA A 120 10.00 9.57 11.94
N GLU A 121 9.12 10.34 12.56
CA GLU A 121 7.70 10.34 12.22
C GLU A 121 7.45 11.18 10.97
N TYR A 122 6.37 10.86 10.25
CA TYR A 122 5.97 11.51 9.01
C TYR A 122 4.47 11.78 9.01
N GLN A 123 4.09 12.97 8.56
CA GLN A 123 2.71 13.44 8.59
C GLN A 123 2.00 13.12 7.28
N LEU A 124 0.87 12.41 7.40
CA LEU A 124 -0.08 12.23 6.32
C LEU A 124 -1.10 13.37 6.36
N ARG A 125 -1.06 14.22 5.34
CA ARG A 125 -1.67 15.54 5.31
C ARG A 125 -2.31 15.84 3.96
N PHE A 126 -3.34 16.68 3.98
CA PHE A 126 -4.07 17.11 2.78
C PHE A 126 -4.67 18.52 3.02
N PRO A 127 -5.04 19.28 1.97
CA PRO A 127 -5.80 20.51 2.12
C PRO A 127 -7.00 20.33 3.06
N ASP A 128 -7.22 21.27 3.97
CA ASP A 128 -8.25 21.19 5.02
C ASP A 128 -9.65 21.51 4.48
N VAL A 129 -10.04 20.79 3.42
CA VAL A 129 -11.26 21.00 2.64
C VAL A 129 -12.53 20.95 3.49
N GLU A 130 -12.51 20.22 4.61
CA GLU A 130 -13.65 20.08 5.51
C GLU A 130 -13.90 21.34 6.36
N ASN A 131 -12.87 22.17 6.58
CA ASN A 131 -12.94 23.37 7.42
C ASN A 131 -12.72 24.68 6.65
N TYR A 132 -12.65 24.61 5.33
CA TYR A 132 -12.54 25.81 4.49
C TYR A 132 -13.80 26.66 4.53
N SER A 133 -13.59 27.99 4.55
CA SER A 133 -14.64 28.94 4.22
C SER A 133 -15.11 28.74 2.77
N LYS A 134 -16.23 29.39 2.41
CA LYS A 134 -16.74 29.33 1.05
C LYS A 134 -15.70 29.85 0.04
N GLU A 135 -15.01 30.92 0.39
CA GLU A 135 -13.97 31.56 -0.43
C GLU A 135 -12.72 30.67 -0.56
N GLU A 136 -12.29 30.04 0.55
CA GLU A 136 -11.17 29.08 0.56
C GLU A 136 -11.50 27.85 -0.29
N MET A 137 -12.73 27.34 -0.24
CA MET A 137 -13.20 26.21 -1.05
C MET A 137 -13.26 26.57 -2.54
N GLU A 138 -13.73 27.77 -2.89
CA GLU A 138 -13.71 28.26 -4.28
C GLU A 138 -12.28 28.39 -4.81
N ALA A 139 -11.34 28.84 -3.98
CA ALA A 139 -9.92 28.87 -4.32
C ALA A 139 -9.34 27.46 -4.50
N TYR A 140 -9.63 26.53 -3.59
CA TYR A 140 -9.21 25.14 -3.69
C TYR A 140 -9.67 24.49 -5.01
N ASN A 141 -10.97 24.58 -5.33
CA ASN A 141 -11.53 23.99 -6.55
C ASN A 141 -10.90 24.56 -7.83
N ARG A 142 -10.54 25.84 -7.81
CA ARG A 142 -9.96 26.54 -8.96
C ARG A 142 -8.45 26.37 -9.10
N GLU A 143 -7.73 26.18 -7.99
CA GLU A 143 -6.26 26.34 -7.97
C GLU A 143 -5.51 25.07 -7.54
N TRP A 144 -6.07 24.19 -6.71
CA TRP A 144 -5.35 23.04 -6.15
C TRP A 144 -4.68 22.17 -7.22
N HIS A 145 -5.39 21.90 -8.33
CA HIS A 145 -4.87 21.08 -9.43
C HIS A 145 -3.62 21.66 -10.13
N LYS A 146 -3.35 22.96 -9.95
CA LYS A 146 -2.13 23.60 -10.49
C LYS A 146 -0.92 23.34 -9.59
N TYR A 147 -1.15 23.14 -8.30
CA TYR A 147 -0.11 22.87 -7.31
C TYR A 147 0.04 21.37 -7.07
N GLY A 148 -1.02 20.70 -6.63
CA GLY A 148 -1.01 19.26 -6.34
C GLY A 148 0.00 18.85 -5.25
N ASP A 149 0.52 19.81 -4.49
CA ASP A 149 1.54 19.64 -3.47
C ASP A 149 1.12 20.41 -2.22
N VAL A 150 1.01 19.69 -1.10
CA VAL A 150 0.60 20.25 0.19
C VAL A 150 1.60 21.26 0.73
N ARG A 151 2.89 21.11 0.41
CA ARG A 151 3.97 22.00 0.86
C ARG A 151 3.83 23.37 0.20
N GLU A 152 3.55 23.39 -1.10
CA GLU A 152 3.30 24.64 -1.83
C GLU A 152 1.99 25.28 -1.42
N TRP A 153 0.95 24.47 -1.21
CA TRP A 153 -0.35 24.97 -0.78
C TRP A 153 -0.32 25.62 0.61
N GLU A 154 0.43 25.02 1.53
CA GLU A 154 0.73 25.62 2.84
C GLU A 154 1.51 26.93 2.71
N ALA A 155 2.51 26.97 1.83
CA ALA A 155 3.31 28.17 1.58
C ALA A 155 2.50 29.35 1.00
N LEU A 156 1.38 29.07 0.31
CA LEU A 156 0.41 30.07 -0.14
C LEU A 156 -0.50 30.61 0.99
N GLY A 157 -0.39 30.04 2.20
CA GLY A 157 -1.17 30.44 3.36
C GLY A 157 -2.50 29.70 3.51
N PHE A 158 -2.77 28.67 2.71
CA PHE A 158 -3.96 27.84 2.87
C PHE A 158 -3.76 26.81 3.98
N LYS A 159 -4.85 26.47 4.69
CA LYS A 159 -4.79 25.52 5.80
C LYS A 159 -4.61 24.10 5.30
N ILE A 160 -3.68 23.39 5.91
CA ILE A 160 -3.47 21.95 5.74
C ILE A 160 -3.93 21.23 7.00
N ARG A 161 -4.56 20.07 6.81
CA ARG A 161 -4.90 19.16 7.89
C ARG A 161 -3.96 17.97 7.89
N THR A 162 -3.38 17.70 9.06
CA THR A 162 -2.74 16.41 9.32
C THR A 162 -3.80 15.42 9.77
N TYR A 163 -4.00 14.36 9.01
CA TYR A 163 -4.97 13.30 9.31
C TYR A 163 -4.35 12.26 10.23
N ARG A 164 -3.05 12.02 10.06
CA ARG A 164 -2.32 10.99 10.79
C ARG A 164 -0.82 11.26 10.80
N THR A 165 -0.17 10.80 11.84
CA THR A 165 1.30 10.67 11.89
C THR A 165 1.67 9.19 11.93
N ILE A 166 2.67 8.80 11.14
CA ILE A 166 3.18 7.42 11.04
C ILE A 166 4.70 7.41 11.16
N LYS A 167 5.30 6.33 11.67
CA LYS A 167 6.75 6.12 11.55
C LYS A 167 7.12 5.97 10.08
N ALA A 168 8.02 6.83 9.58
CA ALA A 168 8.37 6.84 8.15
C ALA A 168 8.86 5.46 7.66
N ARG A 169 9.59 4.74 8.54
CA ARG A 169 10.06 3.37 8.28
C ARG A 169 8.94 2.35 8.12
N GLU A 170 7.80 2.50 8.79
CA GLU A 170 6.66 1.59 8.64
C GLU A 170 5.98 1.77 7.27
N LEU A 171 5.78 3.02 6.83
CA LEU A 171 5.31 3.30 5.47
C LEU A 171 6.31 2.78 4.44
N TRP A 172 7.61 3.02 4.62
CA TRP A 172 8.64 2.52 3.72
C TRP A 172 8.70 0.99 3.65
N LYS A 173 8.56 0.30 4.79
CA LYS A 173 8.50 -1.16 4.86
C LYS A 173 7.29 -1.70 4.10
N LEU A 174 6.13 -1.08 4.25
CA LEU A 174 4.93 -1.41 3.49
C LEU A 174 5.16 -1.27 1.98
N VAL A 175 5.73 -0.14 1.54
CA VAL A 175 6.08 0.11 0.14
C VAL A 175 6.98 -1.00 -0.40
N ASN A 176 8.07 -1.33 0.31
CA ASN A 176 9.02 -2.34 -0.14
C ASN A 176 8.41 -3.73 -0.24
N ILE A 177 7.66 -4.15 0.77
CA ILE A 177 7.00 -5.46 0.78
C ILE A 177 6.02 -5.55 -0.40
N CYS A 178 5.15 -4.55 -0.57
CA CYS A 178 4.20 -4.55 -1.66
C CYS A 178 4.89 -4.50 -3.03
N ALA A 179 5.86 -3.60 -3.24
CA ALA A 179 6.60 -3.53 -4.50
C ALA A 179 7.30 -4.87 -4.83
N THR A 180 7.84 -5.55 -3.83
CA THR A 180 8.51 -6.85 -4.01
C THR A 180 7.54 -7.96 -4.43
N TYR A 181 6.36 -8.04 -3.82
CA TYR A 181 5.46 -9.18 -3.99
C TYR A 181 4.28 -8.93 -4.95
N SER A 182 3.99 -7.67 -5.30
CA SER A 182 2.97 -7.31 -6.31
C SER A 182 3.51 -6.52 -7.49
N ALA A 183 4.83 -6.24 -7.56
CA ALA A 183 5.44 -5.34 -8.54
C ALA A 183 4.87 -3.91 -8.53
N GLU A 184 4.14 -3.55 -7.47
CA GLU A 184 3.45 -2.27 -7.26
C GLU A 184 3.46 -1.93 -5.76
N PRO A 185 3.53 -0.64 -5.38
CA PRO A 185 3.51 0.52 -6.27
C PRO A 185 4.84 0.74 -6.99
N GLY A 186 4.77 1.33 -8.18
CA GLY A 186 5.94 1.97 -8.79
C GLY A 186 6.41 3.15 -7.94
N ILE A 187 7.71 3.46 -7.98
CA ILE A 187 8.30 4.52 -7.16
C ILE A 187 8.78 5.64 -8.07
N PHE A 188 8.38 6.87 -7.76
CA PHE A 188 8.78 8.07 -8.47
C PHE A 188 9.31 9.12 -7.51
N PHE A 189 10.58 9.53 -7.64
CA PHE A 189 11.17 10.56 -6.78
C PHE A 189 10.87 11.96 -7.33
N ILE A 190 9.76 12.55 -6.87
CA ILE A 190 9.18 13.77 -7.46
C ILE A 190 10.09 15.00 -7.32
N ASP A 191 10.77 15.14 -6.18
CA ASP A 191 11.68 16.27 -5.96
C ASP A 191 12.90 16.19 -6.88
N ASN A 192 13.46 14.99 -7.09
CA ASN A 192 14.58 14.82 -8.02
C ASN A 192 14.17 15.11 -9.46
N ALA A 193 12.96 14.70 -9.86
CA ALA A 193 12.42 14.99 -11.19
C ALA A 193 12.26 16.50 -11.41
N ASN A 194 11.77 17.23 -10.41
CA ASN A 194 11.62 18.69 -10.46
C ASN A 194 12.95 19.43 -10.46
N ASP A 195 13.96 18.95 -9.73
CA ASP A 195 15.30 19.57 -9.72
C ASP A 195 16.05 19.41 -11.04
N MET A 196 15.79 18.32 -11.78
CA MET A 196 16.55 17.95 -12.97
C MET A 196 15.81 18.26 -14.29
N THR A 197 14.53 18.62 -14.24
CA THR A 197 13.75 18.87 -15.46
C THR A 197 14.08 20.22 -16.09
N ASN A 198 14.13 20.27 -17.42
CA ASN A 198 14.24 21.53 -18.15
C ASN A 198 12.90 22.31 -18.17
N ALA A 199 11.79 21.70 -17.76
CA ALA A 199 10.47 22.35 -17.68
C ALA A 199 10.46 23.56 -16.74
N VAL A 200 11.34 23.58 -15.74
CA VAL A 200 11.51 24.72 -14.81
C VAL A 200 11.85 26.00 -15.56
N ALA A 201 12.63 25.92 -16.66
CA ALA A 201 12.97 27.09 -17.48
C ALA A 201 11.75 27.74 -18.15
N TYR A 202 10.64 27.02 -18.23
CA TYR A 202 9.36 27.48 -18.79
C TYR A 202 8.33 27.81 -17.70
N GLY A 203 8.73 27.85 -16.42
CA GLY A 203 7.83 28.04 -15.28
C GLY A 203 6.89 26.85 -15.04
N GLN A 204 7.26 25.66 -15.54
CA GLN A 204 6.49 24.43 -15.39
C GLN A 204 7.18 23.48 -14.40
N LYS A 205 6.40 22.54 -13.86
CA LYS A 205 6.87 21.54 -12.90
C LYS A 205 6.28 20.16 -13.17
N VAL A 206 6.98 19.13 -12.74
CA VAL A 206 6.54 17.74 -12.81
C VAL A 206 5.58 17.46 -11.66
N VAL A 207 4.35 17.07 -12.01
CA VAL A 207 3.30 16.69 -11.04
C VAL A 207 2.98 15.19 -11.05
N ALA A 208 3.40 14.47 -12.09
CA ALA A 208 3.19 13.04 -12.29
C ALA A 208 4.19 12.47 -13.31
N THR A 209 4.22 11.15 -13.47
CA THR A 209 4.95 10.49 -14.55
C THR A 209 4.02 9.62 -15.39
N ASN A 210 4.48 9.22 -16.58
CA ASN A 210 3.76 8.30 -17.45
C ASN A 210 3.73 6.87 -16.90
N PRO A 211 2.90 5.96 -17.46
CA PRO A 211 2.77 4.58 -16.97
C PRO A 211 4.07 3.75 -16.88
N CYS A 212 5.12 4.17 -17.58
CA CYS A 212 6.41 3.49 -17.57
C CYS A 212 7.45 4.14 -16.64
N GLY A 213 7.11 5.26 -15.98
CA GLY A 213 8.00 5.99 -15.08
C GLY A 213 9.20 6.65 -15.74
N LYS A 214 9.16 6.88 -17.06
CA LYS A 214 10.30 7.38 -17.87
C LYS A 214 10.08 8.76 -18.49
N VAL A 215 8.84 9.24 -18.51
CA VAL A 215 8.47 10.55 -19.06
C VAL A 215 7.73 11.30 -17.97
N ALA A 216 8.16 12.53 -17.68
CA ALA A 216 7.65 13.37 -16.62
C ALA A 216 7.72 14.84 -17.04
#